data_AF-A0A524PXU4-F1
#
_entry.id   AF-A0A524PXU4-F1
#
_cell.length_a   1.000
_cell.length_b   1.000
_cell.length_c   1.000
_cell.angle_alpha   90.00
_cell.angle_beta   90.00
_cell.angle_gamma   90.00
#
_symmetry.space_group_name_H-M   'P 1'
#
loop_
_entity.id
_entity.type
_entity.pdbx_description
1 polymer ?
#
loop_
_entity_poly.entity_id
_entity_poly.type
_entity_poly.pdbx_seq_one_letter_code
_entity_poly.pdbx_strand_id
1 'polypeptide(L)'
;MSLFQSQKQKMETKLSAELSFKLMQVGQLIFELKTDYIQFFDEDTRLKLLQVNEIVEELAQEMTGSTAERMYLWRVEKEEKKRIAEQEAELAMKEKDKEKGGE
;
A
#
# COMPACT_ATOMS: atom_id res chain seq x y z
N MET A 1 -3.92 -13.80 -35.85
CA MET A 1 -3.32 -12.60 -35.23
C MET A 1 -1.80 -12.71 -35.31
N SER A 2 -1.10 -11.61 -35.59
CA SER A 2 0.37 -11.62 -35.74
C SER A 2 1.08 -11.84 -34.40
N LEU A 3 2.17 -12.61 -34.37
CA LEU A 3 3.05 -12.79 -33.20
C LEU A 3 3.55 -11.45 -32.62
N PHE A 4 3.71 -10.43 -33.45
CA PHE A 4 4.06 -9.08 -33.02
C PHE A 4 2.92 -8.39 -32.27
N GLN A 5 1.66 -8.61 -32.69
CA GLN A 5 0.50 -8.05 -32.00
C GLN A 5 0.34 -8.69 -30.61
N SER A 6 0.55 -10.00 -30.48
CA SER A 6 0.43 -10.68 -29.18
C SER A 6 1.57 -10.32 -28.21
N GLN A 7 2.79 -10.09 -28.69
CA GLN A 7 3.90 -9.59 -27.87
C GLN A 7 3.68 -8.15 -27.42
N LYS A 8 3.22 -7.26 -28.30
CA LYS A 8 2.89 -5.87 -27.95
C LYS A 8 1.78 -5.81 -26.91
N GLN A 9 0.72 -6.59 -27.10
CA GLN A 9 -0.41 -6.66 -26.17
C GLN A 9 0.00 -7.22 -24.80
N LYS A 10 0.93 -8.20 -24.74
CA LYS A 10 1.55 -8.71 -23.50
C LYS A 10 2.44 -7.67 -22.82
N MET A 11 3.19 -6.89 -23.57
CA MET A 11 4.03 -5.80 -23.03
C MET A 11 3.16 -4.68 -22.46
N GLU A 12 2.13 -4.24 -23.18
CA GLU A 12 1.17 -3.22 -22.72
C GLU A 12 0.45 -3.67 -21.45
N THR A 13 0.04 -4.94 -21.35
CA THR A 13 -0.55 -5.48 -20.11
C THR A 13 0.45 -5.55 -18.95
N LYS A 14 1.71 -5.95 -19.20
CA LYS A 14 2.76 -5.96 -18.16
C LYS A 14 3.07 -4.55 -17.64
N LEU A 15 3.21 -3.58 -18.55
CA LEU A 15 3.42 -2.18 -18.20
C LEU A 15 2.24 -1.64 -17.39
N SER A 16 1.00 -2.02 -17.75
CA SER A 16 -0.19 -1.64 -16.99
C SER A 16 -0.19 -2.21 -15.57
N ALA A 17 0.27 -3.44 -15.37
CA ALA A 17 0.30 -4.08 -14.06
C ALA A 17 1.38 -3.48 -13.13
N GLU A 18 2.58 -3.21 -13.66
CA GLU A 18 3.64 -2.56 -12.88
C GLU A 18 3.29 -1.11 -12.55
N LEU A 19 2.73 -0.37 -13.51
CA LEU A 19 2.23 0.98 -13.28
C LEU A 19 1.11 0.97 -12.24
N SER A 20 0.22 -0.02 -12.33
CA SER A 20 -0.86 -0.19 -11.36
C SER A 20 -0.34 -0.38 -9.93
N PHE A 21 0.67 -1.23 -9.78
CA PHE A 21 1.28 -1.49 -8.48
C PHE A 21 1.95 -0.24 -7.91
N LYS A 22 2.65 0.54 -8.73
CA LYS A 22 3.25 1.82 -8.30
C LYS A 22 2.20 2.84 -7.88
N LEU A 23 1.11 2.95 -8.63
CA LEU A 23 -0.04 3.81 -8.28
C LEU A 23 -0.65 3.41 -6.93
N MET A 24 -0.80 2.12 -6.69
CA MET A 24 -1.26 1.59 -5.40
C MET A 24 -0.29 1.96 -4.26
N GLN A 25 1.02 1.79 -4.45
CA GLN A 25 2.02 2.16 -3.44
C GLN A 25 1.96 3.66 -3.10
N VAL A 26 1.81 4.51 -4.12
CA VAL A 26 1.64 5.95 -3.94
C VAL A 26 0.35 6.24 -3.17
N GLY A 27 -0.78 5.65 -3.56
CA GLY A 27 -2.05 5.79 -2.85
C GLY A 27 -1.99 5.38 -1.39
N GLN A 28 -1.28 4.30 -1.08
CA GLN A 28 -1.10 3.87 0.31
C GLN A 28 -0.30 4.90 1.13
N LEU A 29 0.79 5.44 0.58
CA LEU A 29 1.58 6.46 1.27
C LEU A 29 0.75 7.72 1.54
N ILE A 30 -0.07 8.14 0.56
CA ILE A 30 -1.00 9.28 0.73
C ILE A 30 -2.02 8.98 1.84
N PHE A 31 -2.56 7.76 1.87
CA PHE A 31 -3.49 7.35 2.91
C PHE A 31 -2.85 7.40 4.30
N GLU A 32 -1.64 6.86 4.46
CA GLU A 32 -0.88 6.91 5.73
C GLU A 32 -0.58 8.35 6.17
N LEU A 33 -0.20 9.21 5.23
CA LEU A 33 -0.03 10.64 5.51
C LEU A 33 -1.33 11.30 6.01
N LYS A 34 -2.48 10.88 5.46
CA LYS A 34 -3.80 11.40 5.84
C LYS A 34 -4.35 10.81 7.15
N THR A 35 -4.03 9.57 7.49
CA THR A 35 -4.53 8.95 8.73
C THR A 35 -3.64 9.23 9.91
N ASP A 36 -2.33 9.09 9.73
CA ASP A 36 -1.39 9.02 10.85
C ASP A 36 -0.73 10.39 11.10
N TYR A 37 -0.61 11.20 10.05
CA TYR A 37 0.20 12.43 10.09
C TYR A 37 -0.57 13.72 9.79
N ILE A 38 -1.86 13.67 9.43
CA ILE A 38 -2.62 14.84 8.95
C ILE A 38 -2.62 16.01 9.94
N GLN A 39 -2.62 15.71 11.24
CA GLN A 39 -2.61 16.70 12.31
C GLN A 39 -1.32 17.54 12.35
N PHE A 40 -0.21 17.04 11.81
CA PHE A 40 1.09 17.73 11.79
C PHE A 40 1.26 18.64 10.57
N PHE A 41 0.35 18.57 9.60
CA PHE A 41 0.39 19.41 8.40
C PHE A 41 -0.42 20.70 8.60
N ASP A 42 0.03 21.77 7.95
CA ASP A 42 -0.73 23.02 7.83
C ASP A 42 -1.94 22.85 6.89
N GLU A 43 -2.84 23.83 6.88
CA GLU A 43 -4.09 23.79 6.12
C GLU A 43 -3.85 23.65 4.61
N ASP A 44 -2.89 24.39 4.05
CA ASP A 44 -2.52 24.33 2.64
C ASP A 44 -2.02 22.93 2.24
N THR A 45 -1.20 22.31 3.09
CA THR A 45 -0.67 20.96 2.85
C THR A 45 -1.78 19.92 2.95
N ARG A 46 -2.72 20.08 3.90
CA ARG A 46 -3.90 19.20 4.01
C ARG A 46 -4.77 19.27 2.75
N LEU A 47 -5.01 20.46 2.21
CA LEU A 47 -5.76 20.65 0.97
C LEU A 47 -5.07 19.98 -0.23
N LYS A 48 -3.75 20.12 -0.34
CA LYS A 48 -2.97 19.44 -1.39
C LYS A 48 -3.01 17.91 -1.22
N LEU A 49 -2.96 17.41 0.01
CA LEU A 49 -3.09 15.97 0.31
C LEU A 49 -4.47 15.42 -0.10
N LEU A 50 -5.54 16.19 0.11
CA LEU A 50 -6.88 15.84 -0.35
C LEU A 50 -6.95 15.79 -1.89
N GLN A 51 -6.41 16.80 -2.58
CA GLN A 51 -6.36 16.82 -4.05
C GLN A 51 -5.58 15.63 -4.62
N VAL A 52 -4.43 15.32 -4.03
CA VAL A 52 -3.61 14.18 -4.46
C VAL A 52 -4.35 12.85 -4.23
N ASN A 53 -5.11 12.74 -3.13
CA ASN A 53 -5.95 11.56 -2.87
C ASN A 53 -7.05 11.40 -3.93
N GLU A 54 -7.73 12.48 -4.32
CA GLU A 54 -8.75 12.46 -5.37
C GLU A 54 -8.17 11.99 -6.72
N ILE A 55 -7.01 12.53 -7.12
CA ILE A 55 -6.33 12.12 -8.36
C ILE A 55 -6.00 10.62 -8.34
N VAL A 56 -5.52 10.09 -7.22
CA VAL A 56 -5.20 8.67 -7.11
C VAL A 56 -6.46 7.80 -7.11
N GLU A 57 -7.55 8.24 -6.50
CA GLU A 57 -8.84 7.54 -6.54
C GLU A 57 -9.42 7.51 -7.96
N GLU A 58 -9.35 8.61 -8.70
CA GLU A 58 -9.73 8.66 -10.12
C GLU A 58 -8.90 7.68 -10.96
N LEU A 59 -7.58 7.70 -10.80
CA LEU A 59 -6.68 6.77 -11.48
C LEU A 59 -6.94 5.31 -11.10
N ALA A 60 -7.36 5.05 -9.85
CA ALA A 60 -7.73 3.72 -9.38
C ALA A 60 -9.03 3.20 -10.03
N GLN A 61 -10.01 4.09 -10.28
CA GLN A 61 -11.25 3.73 -10.97
C GLN A 61 -11.04 3.31 -12.43
N GLU A 62 -10.01 3.85 -13.09
CA GLU A 62 -9.63 3.46 -14.45
C GLU A 62 -8.88 2.11 -14.52
N MET A 63 -8.48 1.54 -13.37
CA MET A 63 -7.78 0.26 -13.33
C MET A 63 -8.74 -0.91 -13.53
N THR A 64 -8.41 -1.81 -14.45
CA THR A 64 -9.21 -3.03 -14.70
C THR A 64 -9.34 -3.92 -13.45
N GLY A 65 -10.48 -4.62 -13.32
CA GLY A 65 -10.90 -5.34 -12.09
C GLY A 65 -9.89 -6.31 -11.44
N SER A 66 -8.92 -6.85 -12.20
CA SER A 66 -7.83 -7.68 -11.62
C SER A 66 -6.85 -6.89 -10.73
N THR A 67 -6.84 -5.57 -10.86
CA THR A 67 -6.01 -4.65 -10.08
C THR A 67 -6.67 -4.36 -8.73
N ALA A 68 -7.99 -4.18 -8.68
CA ALA A 68 -8.75 -3.98 -7.44
C ALA A 68 -8.66 -5.20 -6.49
N GLU A 69 -8.74 -6.41 -7.04
CA GLU A 69 -8.57 -7.65 -6.27
C GLU A 69 -7.13 -7.80 -5.75
N ARG A 70 -6.12 -7.40 -6.56
CA ARG A 70 -4.72 -7.32 -6.10
C ARG A 70 -4.51 -6.26 -5.03
N MET A 71 -5.22 -5.13 -5.09
CA MET A 71 -5.18 -4.08 -4.06
C MET A 71 -5.77 -4.58 -2.74
N TYR A 72 -6.89 -5.31 -2.78
CA TYR A 72 -7.47 -5.93 -1.59
C TYR A 72 -6.53 -6.94 -0.95
N LEU A 73 -5.99 -7.88 -1.74
CA LEU A 73 -5.06 -8.90 -1.25
C LEU A 73 -3.80 -8.30 -0.66
N TRP A 74 -3.27 -7.23 -1.26
CA TRP A 74 -2.08 -6.54 -0.76
C TRP A 74 -2.30 -5.83 0.58
N ARG A 75 -3.47 -5.17 0.77
CA ARG A 75 -3.83 -4.59 2.08
C ARG A 75 -3.85 -5.65 3.17
N VAL A 76 -4.48 -6.80 2.89
CA VAL A 76 -4.55 -7.93 3.81
C VAL A 76 -3.15 -8.46 4.14
N GLU A 77 -2.28 -8.65 3.14
CA GLU A 77 -0.90 -9.11 3.37
C GLU A 77 -0.07 -8.15 4.22
N LYS A 78 -0.25 -6.83 4.07
CA LYS A 78 0.47 -5.83 4.85
C LYS A 78 -0.02 -5.77 6.30
N GLU A 79 -1.34 -5.78 6.51
CA GLU A 79 -1.93 -5.84 7.85
C GLU A 79 -1.52 -7.11 8.60
N GLU A 80 -1.46 -8.24 7.89
CA GLU A 80 -0.98 -9.50 8.44
C GLU A 80 0.49 -9.41 8.86
N LYS A 81 1.36 -8.87 8.01
CA LYS A 81 2.77 -8.64 8.35
C LYS A 81 2.95 -7.70 9.54
N LYS A 82 2.12 -6.65 9.64
CA LYS A 82 2.16 -5.73 10.77
C LYS A 82 1.78 -6.43 12.08
N ARG A 83 0.70 -7.22 12.08
CA ARG A 83 0.31 -8.04 13.25
C ARG A 83 1.39 -9.02 13.67
N ILE A 84 2.01 -9.71 12.72
CA ILE A 84 3.08 -10.67 13.02
C ILE A 84 4.26 -9.95 13.68
N ALA A 85 4.69 -8.81 13.14
CA ALA A 85 5.79 -8.03 13.70
C ALA A 85 5.48 -7.50 15.12
N GLU A 86 4.23 -7.08 15.38
CA GLU A 86 3.78 -6.66 16.72
C GLU A 86 3.78 -7.83 17.72
N GLN A 87 3.33 -9.01 17.29
CA GLN A 87 3.37 -10.23 18.11
C GLN A 87 4.79 -10.68 18.43
N GLU A 88 5.69 -10.65 17.46
CA GLU A 88 7.11 -10.96 17.66
C GLU A 88 7.77 -9.98 18.63
N ALA A 89 7.46 -8.68 18.53
CA ALA A 89 7.97 -7.67 19.44
C ALA A 89 7.44 -7.86 20.87
N GLU A 90 6.16 -8.22 21.05
CA GLU A 90 5.56 -8.48 22.35
C GLU A 90 6.17 -9.73 23.02
N LEU A 91 6.39 -10.80 22.24
CA LEU A 91 7.06 -12.01 22.71
C LEU A 91 8.50 -11.72 23.14
N ALA A 92 9.26 -10.95 22.35
CA ALA A 92 10.62 -10.56 22.68
C ALA A 92 10.72 -9.69 23.95
N MET A 93 9.71 -8.86 24.24
CA MET A 93 9.63 -8.13 25.52
C MET A 93 9.34 -9.06 26.69
N LYS A 94 8.37 -9.99 26.54
CA LYS A 94 8.03 -10.97 27.59
C LYS A 94 9.19 -11.90 27.93
N GLU A 95 10.03 -12.25 26.96
CA GLU A 95 11.25 -13.04 27.21
C GLU A 95 12.29 -12.24 28.00
N LYS A 96 12.52 -10.97 27.65
CA LYS A 96 13.42 -10.07 28.39
C LYS A 96 12.98 -9.80 29.83
N ASP A 97 11.68 -9.69 30.06
CA ASP A 97 11.14 -9.47 31.42
C ASP A 97 11.24 -10.74 32.28
N LYS A 98 11.12 -11.94 31.68
CA LYS A 98 11.38 -13.21 32.36
C LYS A 98 12.85 -13.44 32.71
N GLU A 99 13.78 -13.00 31.85
CA GLU A 99 15.22 -13.06 32.14
C GLU A 99 15.64 -12.08 33.24
N LYS A 100 14.96 -10.94 33.39
CA LYS A 100 15.27 -9.93 34.44
C LYS A 100 14.59 -10.16 35.79
N GLY A 101 13.52 -10.94 35.84
CA GLY A 101 12.80 -11.26 37.08
C GLY A 101 13.28 -12.52 37.82
N GLY A 102 14.39 -13.11 37.39
CA GLY A 102 14.94 -14.37 37.88
C GLY A 102 16.26 -14.27 38.65
N GLU A 103 16.60 -13.09 39.21
CA GLU A 103 17.66 -12.90 40.22
C GLU A 103 17.08 -12.59 41.59
#